data_AF-A0A7L3EXS2-F1
#
_entry.id   AF-A0A7L3EXS2-F1
#
_cell.length_a   1.000
_cell.length_b   1.000
_cell.length_c   1.000
_cell.angle_alpha   90.00
_cell.angle_beta   90.00
_cell.angle_gamma   90.00
#
_symmetry.space_group_name_H-M   'P 1'
#
loop_
_entity.id
_entity.type
_entity.pdbx_description
1 polymer ?
#
loop_
_entity_poly.entity_id
_entity_poly.type
_entity_poly.pdbx_seq_one_letter_code
_entity_poly.pdbx_strand_id
1 'polypeptide(L)' 'AQEGIGSSYLFRVDHDTIIDATKCGNLARFINHCCTPNCYAKVITIEAQKKIVIYSKQAIGVNEEITYDYKFPI' A
#
# COMPACT_ATOMS: atom_id res chain seq x y z
N ALA A 1 22.17 -18.56 -6.48
CA ALA A 1 20.70 -18.66 -6.39
C ALA A 1 20.15 -17.25 -6.34
N GLN A 2 19.19 -16.90 -7.19
CA GLN A 2 18.56 -15.59 -7.13
C GLN A 2 17.63 -15.60 -5.92
N GLU A 3 18.02 -14.93 -4.83
CA GLU A 3 17.20 -14.85 -3.63
C GLU A 3 15.89 -14.13 -3.95
N GLY A 4 14.78 -14.86 -3.98
CA GLY A 4 13.47 -14.25 -4.01
C GLY A 4 13.20 -13.59 -2.67
N ILE A 5 12.91 -12.28 -2.66
CA ILE A 5 12.66 -11.51 -1.43
C ILE A 5 11.37 -11.98 -0.70
N GLY A 6 10.56 -12.84 -1.32
CA GLY A 6 9.38 -13.47 -0.71
C GLY A 6 8.18 -12.56 -0.51
N SER A 7 8.35 -11.25 -0.68
CA SER A 7 7.34 -10.21 -0.50
C SER A 7 7.45 -9.12 -1.56
N SER A 8 6.32 -8.61 -2.04
CA SER A 8 6.25 -7.48 -2.98
C SER A 8 5.87 -6.20 -2.25
N TYR A 9 6.67 -5.14 -2.46
CA TYR A 9 6.45 -3.81 -1.89
C TYR A 9 6.21 -2.75 -2.98
N LEU A 10 5.63 -3.19 -4.09
CA LEU A 10 5.37 -2.38 -5.27
C LEU A 10 3.95 -1.80 -5.22
N PHE A 11 3.81 -0.50 -5.47
CA PHE A 11 2.52 0.15 -5.60
C PHE A 11 2.46 0.97 -6.89
N ARG A 12 1.47 0.69 -7.75
CA ARG A 12 1.28 1.42 -9.00
C ARG A 12 0.51 2.71 -8.75
N VAL A 13 1.12 3.87 -9.05
CA VAL A 13 0.47 5.19 -8.86
C VAL A 13 -0.22 5.70 -10.13
N ASP A 14 0.23 5.28 -11.30
CA ASP A 14 -0.40 5.49 -12.60
C ASP A 14 0.06 4.41 -13.61
N HIS A 15 -0.25 4.56 -14.89
CA HIS A 15 0.09 3.55 -15.91
C HIS A 15 1.60 3.32 -16.04
N ASP A 16 2.40 4.37 -15.88
CA ASP A 16 3.83 4.38 -16.21
C ASP A 16 4.72 4.40 -14.96
N THR A 17 4.14 4.64 -13.78
CA THR A 17 4.87 4.88 -12.54
C THR A 17 4.50 3.88 -11.45
N ILE A 18 5.54 3.24 -10.90
CA ILE A 18 5.46 2.34 -9.74
C ILE A 18 6.37 2.88 -8.64
N ILE A 19 5.88 2.87 -7.40
CA ILE A 19 6.66 3.13 -6.20
C ILE A 19 7.13 1.80 -5.63
N ASP A 20 8.43 1.66 -5.41
CA ASP A 20 9.06 0.47 -4.82
C ASP A 20 9.59 0.78 -3.41
N ALA A 21 8.97 0.16 -2.40
CA ALA A 21 9.37 0.27 -1.00
C ALA A 21 10.22 -0.93 -0.50
N THR A 22 10.84 -1.69 -1.40
CA THR A 22 11.63 -2.90 -1.06
C THR A 22 12.86 -2.56 -0.21
N LYS A 23 13.58 -1.48 -0.55
CA LYS A 23 14.80 -1.07 0.15
C LYS A 23 14.62 0.23 0.95
N CYS A 24 13.85 1.17 0.41
CA CYS A 24 13.61 2.49 1.01
C CYS A 24 12.11 2.75 1.08
N GLY A 25 11.57 3.03 2.26
CA GLY A 25 10.14 3.28 2.44
C GLY A 25 9.83 3.70 3.87
N ASN A 26 8.54 3.90 4.17
CA ASN A 26 8.05 4.17 5.51
C ASN A 26 7.29 2.96 6.07
N LEU A 27 6.65 3.13 7.23
CA LEU A 27 5.88 2.07 7.90
C LEU A 27 4.71 1.53 7.06
N ALA A 28 4.20 2.29 6.07
CA ALA A 28 3.07 1.84 5.26
C ALA A 28 3.36 0.58 4.45
N ARG A 29 4.64 0.25 4.21
CA ARG A 29 5.06 -0.99 3.53
C ARG A 29 4.66 -2.28 4.29
N PHE A 30 4.29 -2.16 5.55
CA PHE A 30 3.90 -3.29 6.40
C PHE A 30 2.38 -3.46 6.52
N ILE A 31 1.59 -2.60 5.89
CA ILE A 31 0.12 -2.73 5.90
C ILE A 31 -0.26 -3.92 5.03
N ASN A 32 -0.86 -4.94 5.64
CA ASN A 32 -1.14 -6.20 4.98
C ASN A 32 -2.39 -6.15 4.09
N HIS A 33 -2.50 -7.17 3.23
CA HIS A 33 -3.67 -7.41 2.42
C HIS A 33 -4.83 -8.00 3.24
N CYS A 34 -6.05 -7.52 3.00
CA CYS A 34 -7.29 -8.19 3.38
C CYS A 34 -8.34 -8.04 2.28
N CYS A 35 -9.11 -9.11 1.99
CA CYS A 35 -10.22 -9.08 1.04
C CYS A 35 -11.41 -8.23 1.53
N THR A 36 -11.53 -8.05 2.85
CA THR A 36 -12.52 -7.18 3.51
C THR A 36 -11.81 -6.14 4.39
N PRO A 37 -11.09 -5.18 3.79
CA PRO A 37 -10.17 -4.33 4.55
C PRO A 37 -10.86 -3.14 5.20
N ASN A 38 -10.32 -2.71 6.34
CA ASN A 38 -10.76 -1.51 7.07
C ASN A 38 -10.22 -0.20 6.49
N CYS A 39 -9.21 -0.24 5.62
CA CYS A 39 -8.67 0.91 4.90
C CYS A 39 -8.74 0.76 3.37
N TYR A 40 -8.51 1.87 2.67
CA TYR A 40 -8.30 1.93 1.23
C TYR A 40 -7.16 2.88 0.88
N ALA A 41 -6.44 2.56 -0.21
CA ALA A 41 -5.42 3.43 -0.76
C ALA A 41 -6.00 4.36 -1.83
N LYS A 42 -5.54 5.62 -1.85
CA LYS A 42 -5.89 6.60 -2.86
C LYS A 42 -4.63 7.34 -3.31
N VAL A 43 -4.49 7.55 -4.60
CA VAL A 43 -3.47 8.44 -5.16
C VAL A 43 -4.02 9.86 -5.19
N ILE A 44 -3.31 10.78 -4.55
CA ILE A 44 -3.62 12.21 -4.56
C ILE A 44 -2.42 13.00 -5.06
N THR A 45 -2.67 14.21 -5.56
CA THR A 45 -1.60 15.13 -5.98
C THR A 45 -1.41 16.19 -4.91
N ILE A 46 -0.21 16.25 -4.32
CA ILE A 46 0.22 17.29 -3.38
C ILE A 46 1.44 17.96 -3.99
N GLU A 47 1.44 19.28 -4.13
CA GLU A 47 2.58 20.05 -4.66
C GLU A 47 3.09 19.52 -6.03
N ALA A 48 2.15 19.23 -6.94
CA ALA A 48 2.41 18.62 -8.25
C ALA A 48 3.05 17.22 -8.22
N GLN A 49 3.16 16.57 -7.05
CA GLN A 49 3.64 15.20 -6.91
C GLN A 49 2.50 14.24 -6.53
N LYS A 50 2.45 13.09 -7.20
CA LYS A 50 1.54 12.00 -6.82
C LYS A 50 2.03 11.35 -5.52
N LYS A 51 1.12 11.17 -4.57
CA LYS A 51 1.35 10.52 -3.28
C LYS A 51 0.28 9.45 -3.05
N ILE A 52 0.68 8.34 -2.44
CA ILE A 52 -0.25 7.30 -2.00
C ILE A 52 -0.65 7.62 -0.57
N VAL A 53 -1.94 7.71 -0.32
CA VAL A 53 -2.51 7.93 1.02
C VAL A 53 -3.43 6.78 1.37
N ILE A 54 -3.31 6.31 2.61
CA ILE A 54 -4.18 5.28 3.19
C ILE A 54 -5.25 5.98 4.03
N TYR A 55 -6.51 5.76 3.69
CA TYR A 55 -7.67 6.30 4.41
C TYR A 55 -8.43 5.15 5.07
N SER A 56 -8.95 5.38 6.28
CA SER A 56 -9.86 4.45 6.92
C SER A 56 -11.25 4.52 6.29
N LYS A 57 -11.93 3.37 6.20
CA LYS A 57 -13.34 3.26 5.79
C LYS A 57 -14.30 3.34 6.98
N GLN A 58 -13.76 3.03 8.16
CA GLN A 58 -14.49 2.88 9.42
C GLN A 58 -13.61 3.34 10.58
N ALA A 59 -14.20 3.48 11.77
CA ALA A 59 -13.42 3.67 12.99
C ALA A 59 -12.54 2.43 13.24
N ILE A 60 -11.28 2.65 13.63
CA ILE A 60 -10.30 1.60 13.89
C ILE A 60 -10.04 1.57 15.39
N GLY A 61 -10.22 0.40 16.01
CA GLY A 61 -9.98 0.21 17.43
C GLY A 61 -8.49 0.25 17.80
N VAL A 62 -8.21 0.47 19.09
CA VAL A 62 -6.84 0.31 19.60
C VAL A 62 -6.40 -1.15 19.39
N ASN A 63 -5.19 -1.35 18.85
CA ASN A 63 -4.62 -2.65 18.47
C ASN A 63 -5.31 -3.37 17.30
N GLU A 64 -6.29 -2.75 16.63
CA GLU A 64 -6.83 -3.31 15.38
C GLU A 64 -5.80 -3.14 14.25
N GLU A 65 -5.53 -4.23 13.54
CA GLU A 65 -4.59 -4.20 12.42
C GLU A 65 -5.15 -3.38 11.25
N ILE A 66 -4.32 -2.48 10.71
CA ILE A 66 -4.66 -1.72 9.51
C ILE A 66 -4.41 -2.62 8.29
N THR A 67 -5.41 -2.77 7.43
CA THR A 67 -5.33 -3.59 6.22
C THR A 67 -5.93 -2.87 5.00
N TYR A 68 -5.45 -3.19 3.79
CA TYR A 68 -6.04 -2.69 2.54
C TYR A 68 -6.07 -3.77 1.45
N ASP A 69 -6.84 -3.55 0.39
CA ASP A 69 -6.89 -4.45 -0.75
C ASP A 69 -5.73 -4.15 -1.71
N TYR A 70 -4.86 -5.14 -1.97
CA TYR A 70 -3.69 -5.00 -2.85
C TYR A 70 -4.09 -4.96 -4.32
N LYS A 71 -5.28 -5.45 -4.68
CA LYS A 71 -5.79 -5.49 -6.05
C LYS A 71 -4.83 -6.14 -7.05
N PHE A 72 -4.13 -7.20 -6.64
CA PHE A 72 -3.40 -8.01 -7.59
C PHE A 72 -4.38 -8.68 -8.55
N PRO A 73 -4.10 -8.69 -9.86
CA PRO A 73 -4.91 -9.44 -10.82
C PRO A 73 -4.89 -10.92 -10.43
N ILE A 74 -6.07 -11.54 -10.43
CA ILE A 74 -6.26 -12.99 -10.24
C ILE A 74 -5.95 -13.70 -11.55
#